data_AF-K1Z671-F1
#
_entry.id   AF-K1Z671-F1
#
_cell.length_a   1.000
_cell.length_b   1.000
_cell.length_c   1.000
_cell.angle_alpha   90.00
_cell.angle_beta   90.00
_cell.angle_gamma   90.00
#
_symmetry.space_group_name_H-M   'P 1'
#
loop_
_entity.id
_entity.type
_entity.pdbx_description
1 polymer ?
#
loop_
_entity_poly.entity_id
_entity_poly.type
_entity_poly.pdbx_seq_one_letter_code
_entity_poly.pdbx_strand_id
1 'polypeptide(L)'
;RKICTHCKTLQEPDQKDLSYFKRFIAGVDDYIKKHDTKFYHGKGCKECNHTGFNGRLTIVELFCVNEELKVSVLSGCTSWQLETTARNHGMTSMVEDGFYRAICGETTLGEVLRLVKTLQFPKVKRTMEEIERLLVGEMSETEIENAVYGEYNNTIENISE
;
A
#
# COMPACT_ATOMS: atom_id res chain seq x y z
N ARG A 1 -2.33 -14.34 -3.33
CA ARG A 1 -3.47 -15.28 -3.27
C ARG A 1 -4.12 -15.17 -1.89
N LYS A 2 -5.40 -15.50 -1.68
CA LYS A 2 -6.00 -15.41 -0.33
C LYS A 2 -5.71 -16.68 0.47
N ILE A 3 -5.23 -16.54 1.71
CA ILE A 3 -4.98 -17.68 2.62
C ILE A 3 -6.29 -18.43 2.85
N CYS A 4 -6.25 -19.75 2.74
CA CYS A 4 -7.40 -20.59 3.03
C CYS A 4 -7.78 -20.48 4.51
N THR A 5 -9.02 -20.12 4.80
CA THR A 5 -9.54 -19.94 6.17
C THR A 5 -9.60 -21.25 6.97
N HIS A 6 -9.82 -22.40 6.31
CA HIS A 6 -9.92 -23.71 6.96
C HIS A 6 -8.58 -24.26 7.47
N CYS A 7 -7.46 -23.81 6.90
CA CYS A 7 -6.14 -24.31 7.25
C CYS A 7 -5.16 -23.17 7.56
N LYS A 8 -5.66 -21.97 7.85
CA LYS A 8 -4.87 -20.82 8.29
C LYS A 8 -4.21 -21.15 9.61
N THR A 9 -2.90 -20.97 9.69
CA THR A 9 -2.13 -21.18 10.92
C THR A 9 -1.02 -20.15 11.01
N LEU A 10 -0.58 -19.88 12.25
CA LEU A 10 0.54 -18.99 12.53
C LEU A 10 1.81 -19.49 11.86
N GLN A 11 2.59 -18.55 11.34
CA GLN A 11 3.89 -18.79 10.77
C GLN A 11 4.75 -17.56 11.06
N GLU A 12 6.00 -17.77 11.47
CA GLU A 12 6.97 -16.69 11.50
C GLU A 12 7.21 -16.16 10.07
N PRO A 13 7.35 -14.85 9.88
CA PRO A 13 7.65 -14.28 8.57
C PRO A 13 9.07 -14.72 8.14
N ASP A 14 9.23 -15.03 6.85
CA ASP A 14 10.55 -15.23 6.29
C ASP A 14 11.35 -13.92 6.43
N GLN A 15 12.54 -14.00 7.02
CA GLN A 15 13.35 -12.82 7.32
C GLN A 15 13.85 -12.11 6.06
N LYS A 16 14.06 -12.85 4.95
CA LYS A 16 14.41 -12.25 3.65
C LYS A 16 13.22 -11.49 3.09
N ASP A 17 12.03 -12.08 3.16
CA ASP A 17 10.81 -11.43 2.72
C ASP A 17 10.60 -10.13 3.50
N LEU A 18 10.69 -10.20 4.83
CA LEU A 18 10.54 -9.03 5.70
C LEU A 18 11.60 -7.97 5.41
N SER A 19 12.87 -8.37 5.19
CA SER A 19 13.94 -7.44 4.85
C SER A 19 13.68 -6.67 3.54
N TYR A 20 12.98 -7.29 2.59
CA TYR A 20 12.62 -6.64 1.34
C TYR A 20 11.60 -5.52 1.59
N PHE A 21 10.56 -5.77 2.40
CA PHE A 21 9.55 -4.76 2.72
C PHE A 21 10.10 -3.57 3.51
N LYS A 22 11.14 -3.76 4.34
CA LYS A 22 11.86 -2.67 5.02
C LYS A 22 12.48 -1.65 4.04
N ARG A 23 12.62 -2.00 2.76
CA ARG A 23 13.07 -1.08 1.70
C ARG A 23 11.95 -0.16 1.20
N PHE A 24 10.69 -0.50 1.44
CA PHE A 24 9.52 0.27 1.03
C PHE A 24 8.85 1.01 2.20
N ILE A 25 8.85 0.39 3.38
CA ILE A 25 8.08 0.83 4.54
C ILE A 25 9.03 1.14 5.69
N ALA A 26 8.82 2.29 6.34
CA ALA A 26 9.59 2.73 7.50
C ALA A 26 9.06 2.08 8.78
N GLY A 27 9.95 1.77 9.73
CA GLY A 27 9.55 1.33 11.08
C GLY A 27 8.87 -0.05 11.16
N VAL A 28 9.03 -0.91 10.15
CA VAL A 28 8.36 -2.24 10.12
C VAL A 28 8.65 -3.08 11.36
N ASP A 29 9.90 -3.14 11.83
CA ASP A 29 10.26 -3.93 13.02
C ASP A 29 9.62 -3.39 14.30
N ASP A 30 9.65 -2.06 14.47
CA ASP A 30 9.06 -1.39 15.63
C ASP A 30 7.55 -1.59 15.65
N TYR A 31 6.90 -1.50 14.49
CA TYR A 31 5.47 -1.76 14.35
C TYR A 31 5.12 -3.21 14.71
N ILE A 32 5.82 -4.19 14.13
CA ILE A 32 5.58 -5.62 14.42
C ILE A 32 5.71 -5.90 15.92
N LYS A 33 6.76 -5.37 16.55
CA LYS A 33 7.02 -5.54 17.98
C LYS A 33 5.97 -4.85 18.85
N LYS A 34 5.63 -3.61 18.54
CA LYS A 34 4.66 -2.79 19.29
C LYS A 34 3.25 -3.40 19.26
N HIS A 35 2.87 -3.99 18.13
CA HIS A 35 1.52 -4.51 17.90
C HIS A 35 1.39 -6.04 18.05
N ASP A 36 2.44 -6.76 18.47
CA ASP A 36 2.49 -8.24 18.50
C ASP A 36 1.96 -8.84 17.17
N THR A 37 2.44 -8.31 16.05
CA THR A 37 1.88 -8.63 14.72
C THR A 37 2.15 -10.09 14.36
N LYS A 38 1.08 -10.83 14.08
CA LYS A 38 1.14 -12.26 13.72
C LYS A 38 1.02 -12.45 12.23
N PHE A 39 1.91 -13.28 11.69
CA PHE A 39 1.85 -13.69 10.29
C PHE A 39 1.22 -15.08 10.17
N TYR A 40 0.65 -15.33 9.00
CA TYR A 40 -0.13 -16.54 8.75
C TYR A 40 0.23 -17.15 7.42
N HIS A 41 0.04 -18.46 7.32
CA HIS A 41 0.05 -19.20 6.06
C HIS A 41 -1.04 -20.27 6.09
N GLY A 42 -1.34 -20.85 4.93
CA GLY A 42 -2.19 -22.03 4.84
C GLY A 42 -1.36 -23.29 4.78
N LYS A 43 -1.52 -24.21 5.75
CA LYS A 43 -0.81 -25.50 5.76
C LYS A 43 -1.23 -26.49 4.65
N GLY A 44 -2.32 -26.19 3.95
CA GLY A 44 -2.95 -27.07 2.97
C GLY A 44 -4.01 -27.99 3.58
N CYS A 45 -5.16 -28.08 2.94
CA CYS A 45 -6.25 -28.99 3.30
C CYS A 45 -7.11 -29.31 2.07
N LYS A 46 -8.08 -30.21 2.22
CA LYS A 46 -8.99 -30.61 1.14
C LYS A 46 -9.75 -29.42 0.54
N GLU A 47 -10.21 -28.48 1.37
CA GLU A 47 -10.98 -27.29 0.96
C GLU A 47 -10.20 -26.34 0.04
N CYS A 48 -8.86 -26.39 0.07
CA CYS A 48 -8.01 -25.58 -0.80
C CYS A 48 -7.18 -26.41 -1.78
N ASN A 49 -7.57 -27.67 -2.03
CA ASN A 49 -6.83 -28.62 -2.85
C ASN A 49 -5.35 -28.72 -2.46
N HIS A 50 -5.10 -28.72 -1.14
CA HIS A 50 -3.76 -28.79 -0.53
C HIS A 50 -2.80 -27.64 -0.91
N THR A 51 -3.30 -26.55 -1.48
CA THR A 51 -2.44 -25.41 -1.89
C THR A 51 -2.13 -24.43 -0.76
N GLY A 52 -2.94 -24.42 0.31
CA GLY A 52 -2.89 -23.41 1.37
C GLY A 52 -3.66 -22.11 1.04
N PHE A 53 -4.19 -21.98 -0.18
CA PHE A 53 -4.87 -20.77 -0.64
C PHE A 53 -6.27 -21.09 -1.19
N ASN A 54 -7.26 -20.27 -0.85
CA ASN A 54 -8.59 -20.39 -1.43
C ASN A 54 -9.10 -18.99 -1.82
N GLY A 55 -9.31 -18.78 -3.11
CA GLY A 55 -9.70 -17.49 -3.67
C GLY A 55 -8.53 -16.54 -3.95
N ARG A 56 -8.90 -15.30 -4.31
CA ARG A 56 -7.98 -14.23 -4.66
C ARG A 56 -8.27 -13.01 -3.79
N LEU A 57 -7.26 -12.18 -3.65
CA LEU A 57 -7.32 -10.90 -2.95
C LEU A 57 -6.81 -9.85 -3.92
N THR A 58 -7.53 -8.75 -4.03
CA THR A 58 -7.10 -7.60 -4.83
C THR A 58 -6.11 -6.79 -4.01
N ILE A 59 -5.02 -6.38 -4.66
CA ILE A 59 -4.12 -5.35 -4.15
C ILE A 59 -4.24 -4.18 -5.11
N VAL A 60 -4.44 -2.97 -4.59
CA VAL A 60 -4.77 -1.78 -5.37
C VAL A 60 -3.69 -0.72 -5.20
N GLU A 61 -3.37 -0.06 -6.31
CA GLU A 61 -2.68 1.22 -6.35
C GLU A 61 -3.54 2.15 -7.20
N LEU A 62 -4.00 3.25 -6.60
CA LEU A 62 -4.93 4.16 -7.26
C LEU A 62 -4.26 5.53 -7.46
N PHE A 63 -3.86 5.79 -8.70
CA PHE A 63 -3.28 7.07 -9.12
C PHE A 63 -4.40 8.02 -9.59
N CYS A 64 -4.84 8.91 -8.71
CA CYS A 64 -5.83 9.94 -9.03
C CYS A 64 -5.16 11.12 -9.73
N VAL A 65 -5.58 11.45 -10.95
CA VAL A 65 -5.02 12.55 -11.74
C VAL A 65 -5.72 13.86 -11.37
N ASN A 66 -5.17 14.59 -10.40
CA ASN A 66 -5.65 15.91 -10.00
C ASN A 66 -5.01 17.05 -10.83
N GLU A 67 -5.43 18.30 -10.60
CA GLU A 67 -4.92 19.45 -11.38
C GLU A 67 -3.41 19.66 -11.23
N GLU A 68 -2.86 19.48 -10.02
CA GLU A 68 -1.42 19.60 -9.78
C GLU A 68 -0.61 18.57 -10.60
N LEU A 69 -1.09 17.32 -10.66
CA LEU A 69 -0.48 16.27 -11.48
C LEU A 69 -0.61 16.57 -12.96
N LYS A 70 -1.74 17.11 -13.44
CA LYS A 70 -1.90 17.53 -14.84
C LYS A 70 -0.87 18.58 -15.23
N VAL A 71 -0.70 19.63 -14.41
CA VAL A 71 0.30 20.68 -14.63
C VAL A 71 1.71 20.11 -14.61
N SER A 72 2.00 19.20 -13.66
CA SER A 72 3.29 18.54 -13.57
C SER A 72 3.63 17.75 -14.84
N VAL A 73 2.69 16.97 -15.36
CA VAL A 73 2.86 16.20 -16.61
C VAL A 73 3.15 17.14 -17.79
N LEU A 74 2.37 18.20 -17.94
CA LEU A 74 2.55 19.18 -19.03
C LEU A 74 3.91 19.91 -18.94
N SER A 75 4.46 20.04 -17.74
CA SER A 75 5.75 20.68 -17.48
C SER A 75 6.95 19.73 -17.64
N GLY A 76 6.73 18.46 -18.03
CA GLY A 76 7.81 17.50 -18.28
C GLY A 76 8.42 16.89 -17.01
N CYS A 77 7.62 16.67 -15.97
CA CYS A 77 8.09 16.03 -14.74
C CYS A 77 8.60 14.59 -14.95
N THR A 78 9.49 14.16 -14.06
CA THR A 78 9.97 12.76 -13.98
C THR A 78 8.92 11.85 -13.34
N SER A 79 9.02 10.54 -13.56
CA SER A 79 8.15 9.54 -12.91
C SER A 79 8.20 9.61 -11.39
N TRP A 80 9.36 9.93 -10.83
CA TRP A 80 9.52 10.09 -9.38
C TRP A 80 8.78 11.31 -8.84
N GLN A 81 8.80 12.43 -9.55
CA GLN A 81 8.05 13.63 -9.15
C GLN A 81 6.55 13.34 -9.16
N LEU A 82 6.05 12.65 -10.21
CA LEU A 82 4.65 12.20 -10.27
C LEU A 82 4.26 11.30 -9.11
N GLU A 83 5.07 10.28 -8.83
CA GLU A 83 4.85 9.37 -7.72
C GLU A 83 4.82 10.13 -6.39
N THR A 84 5.75 11.06 -6.18
CA THR A 84 5.83 11.85 -4.95
C THR A 84 4.59 12.71 -4.77
N THR A 85 4.17 13.45 -5.80
CA THR A 85 2.95 14.27 -5.75
C THR A 85 1.71 13.42 -5.51
N ALA A 86 1.53 12.31 -6.24
CA ALA A 86 0.39 11.42 -6.02
C ALA A 86 0.37 10.80 -4.62
N ARG A 87 1.54 10.46 -4.07
CA ARG A 87 1.66 9.96 -2.69
C ARG A 87 1.34 11.04 -1.66
N ASN A 88 1.68 12.30 -1.91
CA ASN A 88 1.27 13.40 -1.03
C ASN A 88 -0.26 13.56 -1.03
N HIS A 89 -0.90 13.29 -2.18
CA HIS A 89 -2.35 13.26 -2.35
C HIS A 89 -3.01 11.92 -1.94
N GLY A 90 -2.35 11.15 -1.08
CA GLY A 90 -2.96 9.96 -0.45
C GLY A 90 -2.86 8.66 -1.26
N MET A 91 -2.20 8.64 -2.42
CA MET A 91 -2.00 7.39 -3.15
C MET A 91 -1.20 6.38 -2.33
N THR A 92 -1.77 5.20 -2.06
CA THR A 92 -1.05 4.03 -1.54
C THR A 92 -0.51 3.19 -2.67
N SER A 93 0.74 2.76 -2.55
CA SER A 93 1.36 1.85 -3.52
C SER A 93 0.87 0.41 -3.35
N MET A 94 1.03 -0.39 -4.40
CA MET A 94 0.71 -1.81 -4.38
C MET A 94 1.51 -2.57 -3.30
N VAL A 95 2.73 -2.12 -2.98
CA VAL A 95 3.55 -2.74 -1.93
C VAL A 95 2.97 -2.46 -0.55
N GLU A 96 2.51 -1.23 -0.31
CA GLU A 96 1.91 -0.81 0.95
C GLU A 96 0.59 -1.55 1.21
N ASP A 97 -0.34 -1.56 0.25
CA ASP A 97 -1.59 -2.32 0.38
C ASP A 97 -1.30 -3.83 0.52
N GLY A 98 -0.40 -4.38 -0.30
CA GLY A 98 -0.04 -5.79 -0.21
C GLY A 98 0.53 -6.18 1.16
N PHE A 99 1.45 -5.38 1.69
CA PHE A 99 2.02 -5.61 3.02
C PHE A 99 0.95 -5.48 4.11
N TYR A 100 0.08 -4.48 4.02
CA TYR A 100 -1.07 -4.31 4.91
C TYR A 100 -1.97 -5.57 4.91
N ARG A 101 -2.33 -6.10 3.74
CA ARG A 101 -3.11 -7.34 3.63
C ARG A 101 -2.41 -8.55 4.23
N ALA A 102 -1.08 -8.60 4.20
CA ALA A 102 -0.31 -9.67 4.80
C ALA A 102 -0.33 -9.61 6.33
N ILE A 103 -0.22 -8.41 6.93
CA ILE A 103 -0.32 -8.24 8.40
C ILE A 103 -1.75 -8.51 8.90
N CYS A 104 -2.78 -8.24 8.09
CA CYS A 104 -4.16 -8.68 8.38
C CYS A 104 -4.34 -10.20 8.25
N GLY A 105 -3.33 -10.93 7.77
CA GLY A 105 -3.36 -12.37 7.56
C GLY A 105 -4.31 -12.80 6.44
N GLU A 106 -4.56 -11.94 5.47
CA GLU A 106 -5.36 -12.26 4.28
C GLU A 106 -4.53 -12.97 3.21
N THR A 107 -3.24 -12.64 3.12
CA THR A 107 -2.23 -13.22 2.22
C THR A 107 -0.91 -13.44 2.97
N THR A 108 0.08 -14.07 2.34
CA THR A 108 1.43 -14.22 2.90
C THR A 108 2.37 -13.14 2.34
N LEU A 109 3.46 -12.83 3.05
CA LEU A 109 4.52 -11.93 2.57
C LEU A 109 5.10 -12.41 1.22
N GLY A 110 5.44 -13.70 1.12
CA GLY A 110 5.95 -14.28 -0.12
C GLY A 110 4.98 -14.16 -1.30
N GLU A 111 3.67 -14.23 -1.05
CA GLU A 111 2.66 -14.02 -2.10
C GLU A 111 2.64 -12.58 -2.62
N VAL A 112 2.79 -11.61 -1.71
CA VAL A 112 2.86 -10.19 -2.08
C VAL A 112 4.14 -9.94 -2.86
N LEU A 113 5.29 -10.42 -2.38
CA LEU A 113 6.59 -10.26 -3.04
C LEU A 113 6.62 -10.83 -4.44
N ARG A 114 5.96 -11.97 -4.67
CA ARG A 114 5.86 -12.56 -6.00
C ARG A 114 5.25 -11.59 -7.02
N LEU A 115 4.35 -10.71 -6.59
CA LEU A 115 3.67 -9.72 -7.43
C LEU A 115 4.48 -8.42 -7.55
N VAL A 116 5.11 -7.98 -6.46
CA VAL A 116 5.70 -6.62 -6.40
C VAL A 116 7.21 -6.56 -6.60
N LYS A 117 7.91 -7.69 -6.74
CA LYS A 117 9.39 -7.73 -6.78
C LYS A 117 10.07 -6.86 -7.85
N THR A 118 9.34 -6.52 -8.92
CA THR A 118 9.84 -5.72 -10.05
C THR A 118 9.49 -4.24 -9.94
N LEU A 119 8.76 -3.83 -8.90
CA LEU A 119 8.37 -2.43 -8.70
C LEU A 119 9.56 -1.59 -8.24
N GLN A 120 9.51 -0.30 -8.58
CA GLN A 120 10.51 0.66 -8.13
C GLN A 120 10.28 0.98 -6.65
N PHE A 121 11.38 1.19 -5.90
CA PHE A 121 11.31 1.57 -4.50
C PHE A 121 10.91 3.05 -4.39
N PRO A 122 9.93 3.40 -3.54
CA PRO A 122 9.57 4.79 -3.30
C PRO A 122 10.77 5.49 -2.66
N LYS A 123 11.05 6.73 -3.08
CA LYS A 123 12.09 7.54 -2.42
C LYS A 123 11.68 7.95 -1.01
N VAL A 124 10.38 8.12 -0.78
CA VAL A 124 9.80 8.47 0.52
C VAL A 124 8.99 7.29 1.03
N LYS A 125 9.48 6.68 2.10
CA LYS A 125 8.81 5.58 2.79
C LYS A 125 7.77 6.14 3.76
N ARG A 126 6.62 5.48 3.85
CA ARG A 126 5.64 5.71 4.91
C ARG A 126 5.84 4.74 6.06
N THR A 127 5.39 5.12 7.25
CA THR A 127 5.23 4.18 8.37
C THR A 127 3.99 3.32 8.19
N MET A 128 3.87 2.26 8.98
CA MET A 128 2.65 1.45 8.98
C MET A 128 1.44 2.23 9.47
N GLU A 129 1.58 3.08 10.49
CA GLU A 129 0.46 3.90 10.97
C GLU A 129 -0.07 4.86 9.89
N GLU A 130 0.81 5.43 9.06
CA GLU A 130 0.40 6.27 7.92
C GLU A 130 -0.32 5.44 6.85
N ILE A 131 0.18 4.24 6.54
CA ILE A 131 -0.44 3.33 5.57
C ILE A 131 -1.83 2.89 6.05
N GLU A 132 -1.96 2.50 7.32
CA GLU A 132 -3.24 2.09 7.90
C GLU A 132 -4.27 3.23 7.89
N ARG A 133 -3.84 4.45 8.19
CA ARG A 133 -4.68 5.65 8.09
C ARG A 133 -5.21 5.83 6.67
N LEU A 134 -4.37 5.68 5.65
CA LEU A 134 -4.78 5.85 4.25
C LEU A 134 -5.68 4.71 3.73
N LEU A 135 -5.49 3.48 4.22
CA LEU A 135 -6.24 2.31 3.74
C LEU A 135 -7.57 2.08 4.46
N VAL A 136 -7.66 2.45 5.74
CA VAL A 136 -8.80 2.09 6.61
C VAL A 136 -9.36 3.30 7.36
N GLY A 137 -8.61 4.39 7.44
CA GLY A 137 -9.09 5.61 8.09
C GLY A 137 -10.27 6.22 7.34
N GLU A 138 -11.16 6.86 8.10
CA GLU A 138 -12.11 7.80 7.52
C GLU A 138 -11.31 9.02 7.06
N MET A 139 -11.14 9.15 5.73
CA MET A 139 -10.66 10.40 5.15
C MET A 139 -11.76 11.45 5.30
N SER A 140 -11.40 12.67 5.71
CA SER A 140 -12.36 13.76 5.66
C SER A 140 -12.76 14.05 4.21
N GLU A 141 -13.95 14.60 4.00
CA GLU A 141 -14.41 15.04 2.68
C GLU A 141 -13.37 15.95 2.00
N THR A 142 -12.75 16.84 2.77
CA THR A 142 -11.65 17.71 2.30
C THR A 142 -10.39 16.96 1.88
N GLU A 143 -10.02 15.87 2.54
CA GLU A 143 -8.87 15.04 2.14
C GLU A 143 -9.17 14.31 0.83
N ILE A 144 -10.40 13.84 0.64
CA ILE A 144 -10.86 13.21 -0.60
C ILE A 144 -10.88 14.24 -1.73
N GLU A 145 -11.45 15.42 -1.49
CA GLU A 145 -11.50 16.50 -2.48
C GLU A 145 -10.09 16.93 -2.91
N ASN A 146 -9.17 17.14 -1.97
CA ASN A 146 -7.78 17.48 -2.28
C ASN A 146 -7.09 16.37 -3.07
N ALA A 147 -7.32 15.09 -2.73
CA ALA A 147 -6.76 13.96 -3.46
C ALA A 147 -7.26 13.87 -4.90
N VAL A 148 -8.53 14.19 -5.14
CA VAL A 148 -9.19 14.07 -6.46
C VAL A 148 -8.99 15.30 -7.33
N TYR A 149 -9.14 16.50 -6.76
CA TYR A 149 -9.16 17.77 -7.49
C TYR A 149 -7.85 18.56 -7.33
N GLY A 150 -7.05 18.28 -6.29
CA GLY A 150 -5.89 19.09 -5.93
C GLY A 150 -6.31 20.33 -5.13
N GLU A 151 -5.36 21.18 -4.74
CA GLU A 151 -5.67 22.47 -4.13
C GLU A 151 -6.32 23.41 -5.18
N TYR A 152 -7.63 23.29 -5.39
CA TYR A 152 -8.39 24.12 -6.34
C TYR A 152 -8.49 25.59 -5.88
N ASN A 153 -8.02 25.93 -4.67
CA ASN A 153 -8.33 27.19 -3.99
C ASN A 153 -7.25 28.30 -4.09
N ASN A 154 -6.12 28.10 -4.76
CA ASN A 154 -5.07 29.14 -4.84
C ASN A 154 -4.94 29.85 -6.20
N THR A 155 -5.72 29.46 -7.21
CA THR A 155 -5.59 30.02 -8.57
C THR A 155 -6.69 31.02 -8.95
N ILE A 156 -7.86 31.03 -8.29
CA ILE A 156 -8.93 31.99 -8.65
C ILE A 156 -8.74 33.35 -7.97
N GLU A 157 -8.07 33.43 -6.81
CA GLU A 157 -7.80 34.73 -6.17
C GLU A 157 -6.74 35.57 -6.90
N ASN A 158 -5.94 34.97 -7.79
CA ASN A 158 -4.90 35.67 -8.57
C ASN A 158 -5.31 36.02 -10.02
N ILE A 159 -6.58 35.82 -10.40
CA ILE A 159 -7.09 36.16 -11.75
C ILE A 159 -8.03 37.39 -11.70
N SER A 160 -8.23 37.97 -10.51
CA SER A 160 -9.05 39.18 -10.28
C SER A 160 -8.26 40.44 -9.92
N GLU A 161 -6.98 40.53 -10.24
CA GLU A 161 -6.20 41.79 -10.22
C GLU A 161 -5.68 42.17 -11.61
#